data_AF-A0A3D5NZ10-F1
#
_entry.id   AF-A0A3D5NZ10-F1
#
_cell.length_a   1.000
_cell.length_b   1.000
_cell.length_c   1.000
_cell.angle_alpha   90.00
_cell.angle_beta   90.00
_cell.angle_gamma   90.00
#
_symmetry.space_group_name_H-M   'P 1'
#
loop_
_entity.id
_entity.type
_entity.pdbx_description
1 polymer ?
#
loop_
_entity_poly.entity_id
_entity_poly.type
_entity_poly.pdbx_seq_one_letter_code
_entity_poly.pdbx_strand_id
1 'polypeptide(L)'
;GIPVLYYGTEIGLPGGPLENPITGDPQDYVNRLMFPDSLNLRESRILEETSALIRLRKSSPALTKSPLFEIYKDWGVYAFLRGNIDEQLLVVLNNAATSETVSFAMKNDRYAFTGLGDEVWGSGGMIATGDSIWVTLQPFSAAVWSVDVAVVTANPWTDFTERYTGDYQVAIFKYAQSELSPDDLAIAGDFTNWKPKHFPTQVDGDTLKMQVPLRPGSYRYKLVLNNRDWISDPLARFQEADPYGGQNSVIEIP
;
A
#
# COMPACT_ATOMS: atom_id res chain seq x y z
N GLY A 1 -4.41 9.66 17.90
CA GLY A 1 -4.71 11.11 18.07
C GLY A 1 -6.20 11.37 17.89
N ILE A 2 -6.59 12.65 17.84
CA ILE A 2 -7.97 13.08 17.54
C ILE A 2 -8.11 13.22 16.02
N PRO A 3 -9.03 12.48 15.37
CA PRO A 3 -9.26 12.64 13.94
C PRO A 3 -9.89 14.01 13.66
N VAL A 4 -9.40 14.70 12.63
CA VAL A 4 -9.97 15.95 12.13
C VAL A 4 -10.41 15.70 10.70
N LEU A 5 -11.70 15.88 10.44
CA LEU A 5 -12.29 15.74 9.11
C LEU A 5 -12.49 17.13 8.51
N TYR A 6 -11.98 17.34 7.31
CA TYR A 6 -12.29 18.52 6.52
C TYR A 6 -13.65 18.34 5.84
N TYR A 7 -14.49 19.38 5.79
CA TYR A 7 -15.90 19.26 5.41
C TYR A 7 -16.09 18.61 4.03
N GLY A 8 -17.02 17.67 3.91
CA GLY A 8 -17.24 16.90 2.67
C GLY A 8 -16.38 15.65 2.55
N THR A 9 -15.34 15.46 3.37
CA THR A 9 -14.58 14.19 3.40
C THR A 9 -15.47 13.01 3.83
N GLU A 10 -16.42 13.26 4.72
CA GLU A 10 -17.42 12.30 5.19
C GLU A 10 -18.39 11.81 4.10
N ILE A 11 -18.41 12.45 2.93
CA ILE A 11 -19.15 11.98 1.75
C ILE A 11 -18.23 11.69 0.56
N GLY A 12 -16.91 11.83 0.72
CA GLY A 12 -15.94 11.67 -0.37
C GLY A 12 -16.05 12.73 -1.46
N LEU A 13 -16.35 13.98 -1.06
CA LEU A 13 -16.50 15.12 -1.97
C LEU A 13 -15.20 15.37 -2.76
N PRO A 14 -15.25 15.37 -4.10
CA PRO A 14 -14.07 15.60 -4.91
C PRO A 14 -13.63 17.06 -4.90
N GLY A 15 -12.36 17.29 -5.26
CA GLY A 15 -11.90 18.62 -5.60
C GLY A 15 -12.46 19.08 -6.95
N GLY A 16 -12.66 20.39 -7.09
CA GLY A 16 -12.85 21.06 -8.36
C GLY A 16 -11.60 21.01 -9.23
N PRO A 17 -11.75 21.22 -10.54
CA PRO A 17 -10.63 21.22 -11.47
C PRO A 17 -9.62 22.33 -11.12
N LEU A 18 -8.34 22.10 -11.41
CA LEU A 18 -7.33 23.14 -11.35
C LEU A 18 -7.62 24.18 -12.44
N GLU A 19 -7.90 25.43 -12.06
CA GLU A 19 -8.11 26.53 -13.02
C GLU A 19 -6.81 26.90 -13.77
N ASN A 20 -5.63 26.59 -13.21
CA ASN A 20 -4.34 26.83 -13.85
C ASN A 20 -3.37 25.63 -13.67
N PRO A 21 -3.38 24.64 -14.58
CA PRO A 21 -2.55 23.44 -14.46
C PRO A 21 -1.05 23.70 -14.66
N ILE A 22 -0.63 24.92 -15.02
CA ILE A 22 0.76 25.25 -15.37
C ILE A 22 1.60 25.64 -14.14
N THR A 23 1.01 26.31 -13.14
CA THR A 23 1.79 26.82 -11.98
C THR A 23 1.81 25.86 -10.79
N GLY A 24 0.88 24.91 -10.72
CA GLY A 24 0.84 23.91 -9.64
C GLY A 24 0.58 24.47 -8.25
N ASP A 25 0.06 25.70 -8.15
CA ASP A 25 -0.19 26.35 -6.87
C ASP A 25 -1.24 25.55 -6.06
N PRO A 26 -1.00 25.25 -4.77
CA PRO A 26 -1.95 24.52 -3.93
C PRO A 26 -3.20 25.36 -3.67
N GLN A 27 -4.35 24.87 -4.12
CA GLN A 27 -5.65 25.56 -4.04
C GLN A 27 -6.70 24.75 -3.24
N ASP A 28 -6.27 23.84 -2.35
CA ASP A 28 -7.16 22.92 -1.62
C ASP A 28 -8.31 23.61 -0.85
N TYR A 29 -8.17 24.89 -0.46
CA TYR A 29 -9.21 25.67 0.20
C TYR A 29 -10.17 26.39 -0.76
N VAL A 30 -9.82 26.49 -2.05
CA VAL A 30 -10.60 27.19 -3.09
C VAL A 30 -11.35 26.20 -3.99
N ASN A 31 -10.87 24.96 -4.08
CA ASN A 31 -11.36 23.97 -5.04
C ASN A 31 -12.19 22.85 -4.38
N ARG A 32 -12.99 23.11 -3.32
CA ARG A 32 -14.01 22.13 -2.92
C ARG A 32 -15.36 22.54 -3.46
N LEU A 33 -16.06 21.55 -4.02
CA LEU A 33 -17.44 21.76 -4.46
C LEU A 33 -18.31 22.14 -3.26
N MET A 34 -19.44 22.81 -3.53
CA MET A 34 -20.41 23.03 -2.48
C MET A 34 -20.93 21.69 -1.96
N PHE A 35 -21.22 21.63 -0.66
CA PHE A 35 -21.86 20.46 -0.08
C PHE A 35 -23.22 20.27 -0.77
N PRO A 36 -23.54 19.07 -1.29
CA PRO A 36 -24.76 18.86 -2.07
C PRO A 36 -26.01 18.89 -1.18
N ASP A 37 -27.11 19.44 -1.71
CA ASP A 37 -28.41 19.46 -1.02
C ASP A 37 -28.99 18.04 -0.82
N SER A 38 -28.59 17.08 -1.65
CA SER A 38 -28.98 15.67 -1.57
C SER A 38 -27.82 14.75 -1.91
N LEU A 39 -27.66 13.67 -1.16
CA LEU A 39 -26.60 12.69 -1.36
C LEU A 39 -26.99 11.64 -2.39
N ASN A 40 -26.04 11.29 -3.27
CA ASN A 40 -26.18 10.09 -4.10
C ASN A 40 -25.86 8.82 -3.28
N LEU A 41 -26.01 7.64 -3.91
CA LEU A 41 -25.81 6.35 -3.24
C LEU A 41 -24.38 6.17 -2.69
N ARG A 42 -23.37 6.61 -3.46
CA ARG A 42 -21.95 6.51 -3.07
C ARG A 42 -21.67 7.42 -1.87
N GLU A 43 -22.11 8.67 -1.93
CA GLU A 43 -21.94 9.65 -0.84
C GLU A 43 -22.64 9.18 0.45
N SER A 44 -23.87 8.68 0.32
CA SER A 44 -24.64 8.14 1.45
C SER A 44 -23.92 6.97 2.13
N ARG A 45 -23.32 6.08 1.33
CA ARG A 45 -22.54 4.95 1.85
C ARG A 45 -21.28 5.41 2.59
N ILE A 46 -20.53 6.36 2.04
CA ILE A 46 -19.33 6.89 2.69
C ILE A 46 -19.70 7.59 4.01
N LEU A 47 -20.83 8.32 4.04
CA LEU A 47 -21.32 8.95 5.26
C LEU A 47 -21.68 7.92 6.33
N GLU A 48 -22.33 6.83 5.93
CA GLU A 48 -22.68 5.74 6.84
C GLU A 48 -21.44 5.05 7.41
N GLU A 49 -20.45 4.73 6.57
CA GLU A 49 -19.17 4.14 6.97
C GLU A 49 -18.38 5.06 7.92
N THR A 50 -18.27 6.35 7.58
CA THR A 50 -17.64 7.38 8.42
C THR A 50 -18.36 7.49 9.77
N SER A 51 -19.69 7.53 9.76
CA SER A 51 -20.50 7.61 10.97
C SER A 51 -20.35 6.36 11.84
N ALA A 52 -20.26 5.17 11.24
CA ALA A 52 -20.04 3.91 11.94
C ALA A 52 -18.67 3.90 12.66
N LEU A 53 -17.61 4.35 12.00
CA LEU A 53 -16.28 4.50 12.61
C LEU A 53 -16.27 5.51 13.76
N ILE A 54 -16.99 6.62 13.63
CA ILE A 54 -17.13 7.60 14.71
C ILE A 54 -17.87 6.98 15.90
N ARG A 55 -18.94 6.22 15.67
CA ARG A 55 -19.66 5.51 16.73
C ARG A 55 -18.75 4.49 17.43
N LEU A 56 -18.04 3.66 16.68
CA LEU A 56 -17.08 2.69 17.21
C LEU A 56 -16.02 3.39 18.06
N ARG A 57 -15.43 4.48 17.55
CA ARG A 57 -14.44 5.26 18.29
C ARG A 57 -15.02 5.85 19.58
N LYS A 58 -16.27 6.31 19.58
CA LYS A 58 -16.93 6.86 20.77
C LYS A 58 -17.23 5.78 21.82
N SER A 59 -17.51 4.55 21.40
CA SER A 59 -17.79 3.43 22.31
C SER A 59 -16.55 2.69 22.80
N SER A 60 -15.39 2.92 22.18
CA SER A 60 -14.14 2.18 22.46
C SER A 60 -13.05 3.06 23.08
N PRO A 61 -12.78 2.92 24.40
CA PRO A 61 -11.59 3.47 25.03
C PRO A 61 -10.27 3.14 24.31
N ALA A 62 -10.14 1.92 23.78
CA ALA A 62 -8.97 1.46 23.05
C ALA A 62 -8.64 2.35 21.84
N LEU A 63 -9.65 2.79 21.10
CA LEU A 63 -9.42 3.64 19.93
C LEU A 63 -9.08 5.10 20.30
N THR A 64 -9.40 5.56 21.50
CA THR A 64 -9.23 6.96 21.91
C THR A 64 -7.93 7.22 22.69
N LYS A 65 -7.60 6.39 23.67
CA LYS A 65 -6.56 6.67 24.67
C LYS A 65 -5.42 5.66 24.69
N SER A 66 -5.61 4.49 24.08
CA SER A 66 -4.62 3.42 24.17
C SER A 66 -3.49 3.56 23.16
N PRO A 67 -2.30 3.02 23.48
CA PRO A 67 -1.18 2.92 22.54
C PRO A 67 -1.54 2.14 21.28
N LEU A 68 -0.68 2.27 20.27
CA LEU A 68 -0.70 1.49 19.05
C LEU A 68 0.53 0.58 19.05
N PHE A 69 0.34 -0.70 18.73
CA PHE A 69 1.42 -1.65 18.50
C PHE A 69 1.26 -2.27 17.12
N GLU A 70 2.19 -2.02 16.21
CA GLU A 70 2.22 -2.64 14.90
C GLU A 70 2.46 -4.14 15.00
N ILE A 71 1.66 -4.91 14.28
CA ILE A 71 1.80 -6.36 14.15
C ILE A 71 2.42 -6.70 12.81
N TYR A 72 1.98 -5.99 11.76
CA TYR A 72 2.35 -6.32 10.40
C TYR A 72 2.30 -5.09 9.50
N LYS A 73 3.24 -5.02 8.55
CA LYS A 73 3.18 -4.09 7.42
C LYS A 73 3.91 -4.66 6.22
N ASP A 74 3.29 -4.51 5.05
CA ASP A 74 3.90 -4.76 3.75
C ASP A 74 3.51 -3.65 2.77
N TRP A 75 3.63 -3.90 1.47
CA TRP A 75 3.33 -2.93 0.42
C TRP A 75 1.84 -2.52 0.33
N GLY A 76 0.90 -3.29 0.86
CA GLY A 76 -0.54 -2.97 0.78
C GLY A 76 -1.38 -3.33 2.00
N VAL A 77 -0.88 -4.13 2.95
CA VAL A 77 -1.59 -4.52 4.17
C VAL A 77 -0.88 -3.96 5.40
N TYR A 78 -1.67 -3.42 6.33
CA TYR A 78 -1.19 -2.89 7.60
C TYR A 78 -2.05 -3.39 8.74
N ALA A 79 -1.42 -3.92 9.80
CA ALA A 79 -2.12 -4.42 10.97
C ALA A 79 -1.50 -3.89 12.27
N PHE A 80 -2.35 -3.50 13.22
CA PHE A 80 -1.92 -3.02 14.52
C PHE A 80 -2.95 -3.31 15.61
N LEU A 81 -2.46 -3.44 16.85
CA LEU A 81 -3.28 -3.50 18.06
C LEU A 81 -3.54 -2.10 18.59
N ARG A 82 -4.74 -1.90 19.12
CA ARG A 82 -5.12 -0.80 20.00
C ARG A 82 -5.73 -1.38 21.25
N GLY A 83 -5.23 -1.06 22.43
CA GLY A 83 -5.84 -1.60 23.63
C GLY A 83 -5.13 -1.32 24.94
N ASN A 84 -5.81 -1.68 26.01
CA ASN A 84 -5.30 -1.69 27.37
C ASN A 84 -5.68 -3.02 28.03
N ILE A 85 -5.75 -3.07 29.36
CA ILE A 85 -6.13 -4.29 30.08
C ILE A 85 -7.62 -4.63 29.98
N ASP A 86 -8.48 -3.65 29.66
CA ASP A 86 -9.94 -3.80 29.66
C ASP A 86 -10.50 -4.05 28.25
N GLU A 87 -9.86 -3.50 27.21
CA GLU A 87 -10.31 -3.62 25.83
C GLU A 87 -9.11 -3.66 24.88
N GLN A 88 -9.09 -4.65 23.99
CA GLN A 88 -8.06 -4.79 22.98
C GLN A 88 -8.67 -5.12 21.63
N LEU A 89 -8.18 -4.41 20.62
CA LEU A 89 -8.68 -4.45 19.27
C LEU A 89 -7.52 -4.72 18.31
N LEU A 90 -7.72 -5.66 17.40
CA LEU A 90 -6.92 -5.83 16.21
C LEU A 90 -7.54 -5.02 15.07
N VAL A 91 -6.77 -4.11 14.49
CA VAL A 91 -7.15 -3.36 13.29
C VAL A 91 -6.30 -3.85 12.13
N VAL A 92 -6.94 -4.21 11.02
CA VAL A 92 -6.25 -4.59 9.78
C VAL A 92 -6.82 -3.79 8.61
N LEU A 93 -5.92 -3.25 7.79
CA LEU A 93 -6.21 -2.46 6.60
C LEU A 93 -5.65 -3.19 5.38
N ASN A 94 -6.45 -3.28 4.32
CA ASN A 94 -6.00 -3.69 2.99
C ASN A 94 -6.17 -2.52 2.02
N ASN A 95 -5.06 -1.95 1.58
CA ASN A 95 -4.99 -0.87 0.62
C ASN A 95 -4.70 -1.37 -0.82
N ALA A 96 -4.65 -2.69 -1.03
CA ALA A 96 -4.52 -3.26 -2.36
C ALA A 96 -5.87 -3.28 -3.10
N ALA A 97 -5.79 -3.31 -4.43
CA ALA A 97 -6.95 -3.50 -5.31
C ALA A 97 -7.44 -4.96 -5.37
N THR A 98 -6.76 -5.86 -4.65
CA THR A 98 -7.02 -7.30 -4.59
C THR A 98 -7.43 -7.72 -3.18
N SER A 99 -8.12 -8.86 -3.07
CA SER A 99 -8.34 -9.48 -1.77
C SER A 99 -7.01 -10.07 -1.28
N GLU A 100 -6.64 -9.74 -0.05
CA GLU A 100 -5.35 -10.14 0.53
C GLU A 100 -5.58 -11.03 1.74
N THR A 101 -4.74 -12.06 1.85
CA THR A 101 -4.68 -12.93 3.03
C THR A 101 -3.28 -12.87 3.61
N VAL A 102 -3.16 -12.45 4.86
CA VAL A 102 -1.89 -12.34 5.60
C VAL A 102 -1.96 -13.16 6.88
N SER A 103 -0.81 -13.64 7.33
CA SER A 103 -0.70 -14.36 8.60
C SER A 103 0.17 -13.63 9.61
N PHE A 104 -0.21 -13.76 10.88
CA PHE A 104 0.55 -13.28 12.03
C PHE A 104 0.76 -14.45 12.98
N ALA A 105 1.90 -14.51 13.67
CA ALA A 105 2.08 -15.50 14.73
C ALA A 105 1.00 -15.33 15.81
N MET A 106 0.55 -16.40 16.45
CA MET A 106 -0.30 -16.34 17.65
C MET A 106 0.49 -15.81 18.85
N LYS A 107 1.78 -16.15 18.94
CA LYS A 107 2.66 -15.72 20.01
C LYS A 107 4.07 -15.50 19.50
N ASN A 108 4.68 -14.41 19.95
CA ASN A 108 6.11 -14.15 19.83
C ASN A 108 6.59 -13.37 21.06
N ASP A 109 7.79 -12.81 20.97
CA ASP A 109 8.41 -11.97 21.98
C ASP A 109 7.72 -10.61 22.18
N ARG A 110 6.85 -10.19 21.25
CA ARG A 110 6.15 -8.88 21.26
C ARG A 110 4.71 -8.98 21.75
N TYR A 111 4.04 -10.09 21.49
CA TYR A 111 2.63 -10.27 21.84
C TYR A 111 2.26 -11.76 21.92
N ALA A 112 1.19 -12.06 22.66
CA ALA A 112 0.61 -13.40 22.74
C ALA A 112 -0.92 -13.30 22.70
N PHE A 113 -1.51 -13.67 21.57
CA PHE A 113 -2.96 -13.84 21.45
C PHE A 113 -3.40 -15.04 22.30
N THR A 114 -4.31 -14.78 23.23
CA THR A 114 -4.91 -15.78 24.12
C THR A 114 -6.38 -16.04 23.79
N GLY A 115 -6.99 -15.19 22.97
CA GLY A 115 -8.39 -15.28 22.55
C GLY A 115 -8.65 -14.44 21.31
N LEU A 116 -9.49 -14.95 20.41
CA LEU A 116 -10.07 -14.19 19.30
C LEU A 116 -11.52 -13.91 19.63
N GLY A 117 -11.95 -12.67 19.41
CA GLY A 117 -13.32 -12.24 19.58
C GLY A 117 -14.01 -11.92 18.26
N ASP A 118 -15.13 -11.22 18.37
CA ASP A 118 -16.00 -10.89 17.25
C ASP A 118 -15.43 -9.76 16.39
N GLU A 119 -15.84 -9.74 15.12
CA GLU A 119 -15.71 -8.56 14.28
C GLU A 119 -16.61 -7.45 14.84
N VAL A 120 -16.01 -6.32 15.21
CA VAL A 120 -16.73 -5.17 15.78
C VAL A 120 -17.00 -4.08 14.75
N TRP A 121 -16.29 -4.08 13.61
CA TRP A 121 -16.54 -3.19 12.48
C TRP A 121 -15.85 -3.68 11.21
N GLY A 122 -16.42 -3.35 10.05
CA GLY A 122 -15.87 -3.67 8.74
C GLY A 122 -16.40 -4.99 8.20
N SER A 123 -15.62 -5.64 7.35
CA SER A 123 -15.89 -7.00 6.91
C SER A 123 -14.58 -7.68 6.49
N GLY A 124 -14.23 -8.77 7.17
CA GLY A 124 -13.09 -9.61 6.88
C GLY A 124 -13.24 -11.01 7.49
N GLY A 125 -12.36 -11.92 7.09
CA GLY A 125 -12.25 -13.24 7.71
C GLY A 125 -11.05 -13.28 8.65
N MET A 126 -11.23 -13.80 9.86
CA MET A 126 -10.13 -14.09 10.78
C MET A 126 -10.24 -15.52 11.30
N ILE A 127 -9.20 -16.33 11.09
CA ILE A 127 -9.13 -17.71 11.58
C ILE A 127 -7.82 -17.95 12.32
N ALA A 128 -7.88 -18.67 13.44
CA ALA A 128 -6.69 -19.21 14.09
C ALA A 128 -6.41 -20.62 13.54
N THR A 129 -5.18 -20.89 13.15
CA THR A 129 -4.74 -22.23 12.70
C THR A 129 -3.31 -22.48 13.13
N GLY A 130 -3.11 -23.52 13.94
CA GLY A 130 -1.82 -23.78 14.57
C GLY A 130 -1.36 -22.57 15.40
N ASP A 131 -0.13 -22.14 15.17
CA ASP A 131 0.47 -20.99 15.86
C ASP A 131 0.30 -19.67 15.08
N SER A 132 -0.76 -19.52 14.29
CA SER A 132 -0.99 -18.31 13.49
C SER A 132 -2.45 -17.87 13.42
N ILE A 133 -2.63 -16.55 13.33
CA ILE A 133 -3.86 -15.90 12.86
C ILE A 133 -3.72 -15.69 11.36
N TRP A 134 -4.73 -16.06 10.60
CA TRP A 134 -4.87 -15.70 9.20
C TRP A 134 -6.01 -14.70 9.08
N VAL A 135 -5.72 -13.55 8.46
CA VAL A 135 -6.71 -12.50 8.20
C VAL A 135 -6.85 -12.28 6.70
N THR A 136 -8.09 -12.33 6.22
CA THR A 136 -8.47 -12.07 4.83
C THR A 136 -9.32 -10.82 4.76
N LEU A 137 -8.95 -9.86 3.90
CA LEU A 137 -9.74 -8.65 3.64
C LEU A 137 -10.07 -8.51 2.15
N GLN A 138 -11.17 -7.83 1.89
CA GLN A 138 -11.56 -7.39 0.55
C GLN A 138 -10.64 -6.25 0.07
N PRO A 139 -10.62 -5.94 -1.24
CA PRO A 139 -9.91 -4.77 -1.76
C PRO A 139 -10.33 -3.48 -1.06
N PHE A 140 -9.36 -2.57 -0.83
CA PHE A 140 -9.59 -1.24 -0.25
C PHE A 140 -10.49 -1.24 1.00
N SER A 141 -10.33 -2.25 1.85
CA SER A 141 -11.17 -2.45 3.02
C SER A 141 -10.38 -2.48 4.32
N ALA A 142 -11.11 -2.42 5.41
CA ALA A 142 -10.58 -2.51 6.75
C ALA A 142 -11.55 -3.28 7.62
N ALA A 143 -11.03 -3.91 8.66
CA ALA A 143 -11.83 -4.59 9.66
C ALA A 143 -11.17 -4.50 11.04
N VAL A 144 -12.01 -4.56 12.07
CA VAL A 144 -11.62 -4.45 13.46
C VAL A 144 -12.24 -5.61 14.23
N TRP A 145 -11.42 -6.33 14.98
CA TRP A 145 -11.84 -7.44 15.84
C TRP A 145 -11.51 -7.16 17.29
N SER A 146 -12.37 -7.61 18.20
CA SER A 146 -11.97 -7.77 19.60
C SER A 146 -11.04 -8.97 19.74
N VAL A 147 -10.02 -8.84 20.59
CA VAL A 147 -9.01 -9.88 20.80
C VAL A 147 -8.56 -9.86 22.27
N ASP A 148 -8.06 -10.99 22.76
CA ASP A 148 -7.32 -11.05 24.02
C ASP A 148 -5.84 -11.26 23.69
N VAL A 149 -5.00 -10.33 24.11
CA VAL A 149 -3.57 -10.27 23.80
C VAL A 149 -2.78 -9.83 25.03
N ALA A 150 -1.88 -10.69 25.49
CA ALA A 150 -0.83 -10.26 26.40
C ALA A 150 0.26 -9.54 25.59
N VAL A 151 0.37 -8.22 25.70
CA VAL A 151 1.44 -7.45 25.05
C VAL A 151 2.72 -7.58 25.86
N VAL A 152 3.78 -8.09 25.23
CA VAL A 152 5.09 -8.37 25.84
C VAL A 152 6.06 -7.32 25.29
N THR A 153 6.22 -6.18 25.95
CA THR A 153 6.79 -4.98 25.29
C THR A 153 8.31 -4.94 25.16
N ALA A 154 8.79 -4.33 24.05
CA ALA A 154 9.80 -3.27 24.08
C ALA A 154 9.71 -2.29 22.87
N ASN A 155 9.08 -2.67 21.75
CA ASN A 155 8.97 -1.83 20.55
C ASN A 155 7.55 -1.88 19.95
N PRO A 156 6.84 -0.73 19.78
CA PRO A 156 5.54 -0.71 19.12
C PRO A 156 5.62 -0.83 17.61
N TRP A 157 6.82 -0.83 17.02
CA TRP A 157 7.00 -0.90 15.57
C TRP A 157 7.37 -2.31 15.14
N THR A 158 6.89 -2.72 13.96
CA THR A 158 7.26 -4.00 13.33
C THR A 158 8.20 -3.78 12.16
N ASP A 159 8.96 -4.80 11.80
CA ASP A 159 9.73 -4.79 10.57
C ASP A 159 8.80 -4.89 9.36
N PHE A 160 9.23 -4.29 8.25
CA PHE A 160 8.52 -4.38 6.98
C PHE A 160 8.67 -5.80 6.40
N THR A 161 7.55 -6.38 5.93
CA THR A 161 7.55 -7.67 5.25
C THR A 161 7.63 -7.44 3.75
N GLU A 162 8.68 -7.97 3.11
CA GLU A 162 8.88 -7.87 1.66
C GLU A 162 7.93 -8.82 0.90
N ARG A 163 6.63 -8.49 0.93
CA ARG A 163 5.55 -9.21 0.25
C ARG A 163 4.82 -8.26 -0.68
N TYR A 164 4.77 -8.64 -1.95
CA TYR A 164 3.93 -7.96 -2.93
C TYR A 164 2.49 -8.45 -2.80
N THR A 165 1.55 -7.50 -2.81
CA THR A 165 0.12 -7.76 -2.89
C THR A 165 -0.26 -8.25 -4.29
N GLY A 166 -1.49 -8.77 -4.44
CA GLY A 166 -2.00 -9.28 -5.72
C GLY A 166 -2.16 -8.22 -6.82
N ASP A 167 -2.04 -6.93 -6.47
CA ASP A 167 -2.01 -5.82 -7.41
C ASP A 167 -0.65 -5.69 -8.15
N TYR A 168 0.40 -6.40 -7.74
CA TYR A 168 1.67 -6.39 -8.47
C TYR A 168 1.68 -7.42 -9.61
N GLN A 169 2.18 -7.00 -10.75
CA GLN A 169 2.54 -7.85 -11.88
C GLN A 169 4.06 -7.83 -12.07
N VAL A 170 4.65 -8.99 -12.33
CA VAL A 170 6.08 -9.09 -12.62
C VAL A 170 6.32 -8.77 -14.09
N ALA A 171 6.82 -7.56 -14.35
CA ALA A 171 7.28 -7.16 -15.66
C ALA A 171 8.67 -7.75 -15.95
N ILE A 172 8.86 -8.26 -17.17
CA ILE A 172 10.12 -8.85 -17.61
C ILE A 172 10.83 -7.89 -18.55
N PHE A 173 11.94 -7.32 -18.09
CA PHE A 173 12.82 -6.48 -18.89
C PHE A 173 13.93 -7.35 -19.48
N LYS A 174 14.19 -7.19 -20.77
CA LYS A 174 15.15 -8.01 -21.50
C LYS A 174 16.26 -7.16 -22.07
N TYR A 175 17.50 -7.60 -21.92
CA TYR A 175 18.64 -6.97 -22.56
C TYR A 175 19.60 -8.05 -23.07
N ALA A 176 19.96 -7.98 -24.35
CA ALA A 176 20.80 -8.98 -25.00
C ALA A 176 22.16 -8.39 -25.36
N GLN A 177 23.21 -8.92 -24.74
CA GLN A 177 24.60 -8.56 -25.00
C GLN A 177 25.50 -9.69 -24.50
N SER A 178 26.46 -10.10 -25.33
CA SER A 178 27.43 -11.13 -24.96
C SER A 178 28.27 -10.70 -23.75
N GLU A 179 28.60 -11.67 -22.89
CA GLU A 179 29.44 -11.50 -21.70
C GLU A 179 28.89 -10.58 -20.60
N LEU A 180 27.59 -10.22 -20.63
CA LEU A 180 26.99 -9.41 -19.57
C LEU A 180 26.58 -10.28 -18.38
N SER A 181 26.99 -9.89 -17.16
CA SER A 181 26.53 -10.53 -15.93
C SER A 181 25.26 -9.85 -15.39
N PRO A 182 24.45 -10.53 -14.56
CA PRO A 182 23.31 -9.89 -13.89
C PRO A 182 23.64 -8.61 -13.11
N ASP A 183 24.85 -8.50 -12.56
CA ASP A 183 25.28 -7.32 -11.80
C ASP A 183 25.64 -6.13 -12.71
N ASP A 184 25.81 -6.37 -14.01
CA ASP A 184 26.07 -5.32 -15.00
C ASP A 184 24.78 -4.67 -15.51
N LEU A 185 23.61 -5.23 -15.18
CA LEU A 185 22.32 -4.68 -15.56
C LEU A 185 21.54 -4.20 -14.33
N ALA A 186 21.28 -2.89 -14.29
CA ALA A 186 20.33 -2.27 -13.38
C ALA A 186 19.21 -1.59 -14.17
N ILE A 187 18.15 -1.22 -13.47
CA ILE A 187 17.05 -0.43 -14.03
C ILE A 187 16.78 0.77 -13.12
N ALA A 188 16.46 1.90 -13.72
CA ALA A 188 16.07 3.11 -13.02
C ALA A 188 14.83 3.69 -13.69
N GLY A 189 13.83 4.07 -12.89
CA GLY A 189 12.61 4.66 -13.41
C GLY A 189 11.74 5.23 -12.30
N ASP A 190 10.51 5.58 -12.65
CA ASP A 190 9.53 6.13 -11.72
C ASP A 190 9.37 5.24 -10.47
N PHE A 191 9.35 3.92 -10.64
CA PHE A 191 9.23 2.93 -9.55
C PHE A 191 10.48 2.75 -8.68
N THR A 192 11.62 3.30 -9.08
CA THR A 192 12.85 3.33 -8.24
C THR A 192 13.26 4.75 -7.86
N ASN A 193 12.38 5.74 -8.05
CA ASN A 193 12.70 7.16 -7.91
C ASN A 193 13.97 7.55 -8.67
N TRP A 194 14.13 7.01 -9.89
CA TRP A 194 15.28 7.25 -10.77
C TRP A 194 16.65 6.92 -10.14
N LYS A 195 16.68 6.01 -9.16
CA LYS A 195 17.91 5.42 -8.63
C LYS A 195 18.14 4.05 -9.28
N PRO A 196 19.34 3.76 -9.81
CA PRO A 196 19.65 2.43 -10.33
C PRO A 196 19.44 1.37 -9.25
N LYS A 197 18.70 0.32 -9.60
CA LYS A 197 18.42 -0.81 -8.72
C LYS A 197 18.58 -2.11 -9.50
N HIS A 198 19.19 -3.10 -8.86
CA HIS A 198 19.21 -4.48 -9.34
C HIS A 198 17.98 -5.22 -8.85
N PHE A 199 17.39 -6.00 -9.75
CA PHE A 199 16.29 -6.91 -9.45
C PHE A 199 16.70 -8.34 -9.82
N PRO A 200 15.98 -9.36 -9.31
CA PRO A 200 16.23 -10.75 -9.69
C PRO A 200 16.30 -10.89 -11.22
N THR A 201 17.43 -11.39 -11.71
CA THR A 201 17.72 -11.45 -13.14
C THR A 201 18.17 -12.85 -13.51
N GLN A 202 17.54 -13.41 -14.55
CA GLN A 202 17.88 -14.72 -15.10
C GLN A 202 18.73 -14.54 -16.37
N VAL A 203 19.72 -15.40 -16.54
CA VAL A 203 20.55 -15.47 -17.75
C VAL A 203 19.97 -16.54 -18.68
N ASP A 204 19.76 -16.17 -19.94
CA ASP A 204 19.28 -17.05 -21.01
C ASP A 204 20.11 -16.82 -22.27
N GLY A 205 21.19 -17.59 -22.42
CA GLY A 205 22.23 -17.33 -23.43
C GLY A 205 22.86 -15.95 -23.21
N ASP A 206 22.86 -15.12 -24.26
CA ASP A 206 23.32 -13.73 -24.21
C ASP A 206 22.24 -12.74 -23.73
N THR A 207 21.07 -13.22 -23.29
CA THR A 207 19.96 -12.38 -22.85
C THR A 207 19.79 -12.42 -21.33
N LEU A 208 19.79 -11.25 -20.71
CA LEU A 208 19.34 -11.06 -19.33
C LEU A 208 17.85 -10.78 -19.28
N LYS A 209 17.15 -11.43 -18.34
CA LYS A 209 15.72 -11.28 -18.07
C LYS A 209 15.52 -10.82 -16.63
N MET A 210 15.36 -9.51 -16.44
CA MET A 210 15.16 -8.89 -15.13
C MET A 210 13.67 -8.87 -14.76
N GLN A 211 13.36 -9.28 -13.54
CA GLN A 211 11.99 -9.39 -13.02
C GLN A 211 11.68 -8.24 -12.08
N VAL A 212 10.84 -7.31 -12.52
CA VAL A 212 10.49 -6.11 -11.75
C VAL A 212 9.00 -6.16 -11.40
N PRO A 213 8.64 -6.24 -10.10
CA PRO A 213 7.26 -6.17 -9.67
C PRO A 213 6.76 -4.72 -9.76
N LEU A 214 5.67 -4.51 -10.52
CA LEU A 214 5.05 -3.21 -10.75
C LEU A 214 3.54 -3.30 -10.55
N ARG A 215 2.93 -2.23 -10.05
CA ARG A 215 1.47 -2.09 -9.99
C ARG A 215 0.93 -1.64 -11.37
N PRO A 216 -0.39 -1.72 -11.63
CA PRO A 216 -0.99 -1.10 -12.79
C PRO A 216 -0.61 0.38 -12.89
N GLY A 217 -0.24 0.81 -14.09
CA GLY A 217 0.23 2.17 -14.33
C GLY A 217 1.17 2.27 -15.52
N SER A 218 1.51 3.51 -15.86
CA SER A 218 2.52 3.84 -16.86
C SER A 218 3.78 4.32 -16.15
N TYR A 219 4.92 3.74 -16.51
CA TYR A 219 6.21 4.02 -15.89
C TYR A 219 7.25 4.37 -16.94
N ARG A 220 7.96 5.47 -16.70
CA ARG A 220 9.17 5.83 -17.45
C ARG A 220 10.38 5.19 -16.79
N TYR A 221 11.30 4.68 -17.62
CA TYR A 221 12.50 4.02 -17.17
C TYR A 221 13.65 4.08 -18.19
N LYS A 222 14.84 3.73 -17.71
CA LYS A 222 16.06 3.45 -18.48
C LYS A 222 16.76 2.21 -17.90
N LEU A 223 17.48 1.50 -18.75
CA LEU A 223 18.43 0.48 -18.31
C LEU A 223 19.75 1.17 -17.99
N VAL A 224 20.44 0.68 -16.97
CA VAL A 224 21.73 1.20 -16.52
C VAL A 224 22.75 0.07 -16.61
N LEU A 225 23.65 0.17 -17.58
CA LEU A 225 24.69 -0.83 -17.82
C LEU A 225 25.97 -0.46 -17.07
N ASN A 226 26.63 -1.45 -16.49
CA ASN A 226 27.89 -1.32 -15.76
C ASN A 226 27.86 -0.18 -14.73
N ASN A 227 26.71 0.04 -14.10
CA ASN A 227 26.44 1.11 -13.12
C ASN A 227 26.68 2.55 -13.61
N ARG A 228 26.81 2.79 -14.92
CA ARG A 228 27.16 4.12 -15.45
C ARG A 228 26.43 4.51 -16.72
N ASP A 229 26.15 3.56 -17.61
CA ASP A 229 25.69 3.85 -18.97
C ASP A 229 24.17 3.77 -19.00
N TRP A 230 23.51 4.93 -19.06
CA TRP A 230 22.05 5.03 -19.11
C TRP A 230 21.56 4.92 -20.54
N ILE A 231 20.81 3.87 -20.83
CA ILE A 231 20.26 3.63 -22.17
C ILE A 231 18.74 3.54 -22.11
N SER A 232 18.09 4.07 -23.14
CA SER A 232 16.70 3.71 -23.42
C SER A 232 16.67 2.24 -23.79
N ASP A 233 15.71 1.50 -23.25
CA ASP A 233 15.48 0.10 -23.61
C ASP A 233 15.15 -0.01 -25.11
N PRO A 234 15.99 -0.67 -25.92
CA PRO A 234 15.78 -0.84 -27.35
C PRO A 234 14.52 -1.66 -27.70
N LEU A 235 13.98 -2.42 -26.75
CA LEU A 235 12.80 -3.26 -26.92
C LEU A 235 11.51 -2.57 -26.42
N ALA A 236 11.62 -1.35 -25.86
CA ALA A 236 10.46 -0.63 -25.38
C ALA A 236 9.50 -0.29 -26.52
N ARG A 237 8.21 -0.57 -26.31
CA ARG A 237 7.15 -0.25 -27.26
C ARG A 237 6.91 1.26 -27.38
N PHE A 238 7.07 1.98 -26.29
CA PHE A 238 6.81 3.41 -26.18
C PHE A 238 8.03 4.14 -25.64
N GLN A 239 8.22 5.38 -26.10
CA GLN A 239 9.29 6.27 -25.66
C GLN A 239 8.75 7.70 -25.50
N GLU A 240 9.34 8.44 -24.57
CA GLU A 240 9.02 9.85 -24.31
C GLU A 240 10.30 10.67 -24.18
N ALA A 241 10.26 11.95 -24.57
CA ALA A 241 11.39 12.84 -24.39
C ALA A 241 11.71 12.98 -22.89
N ASP A 242 12.99 12.87 -22.54
CA ASP A 242 13.46 13.17 -21.20
C ASP A 242 13.78 14.67 -21.04
N PRO A 243 13.81 15.21 -19.80
CA PRO A 243 14.07 16.63 -19.56
C PRO A 243 15.48 17.12 -19.95
N TYR A 244 16.38 16.21 -20.34
CA TYR A 244 17.80 16.48 -20.61
C TYR A 244 18.18 16.28 -22.08
N GLY A 245 17.18 16.15 -22.98
CA GLY A 245 17.38 16.01 -24.42
C GLY A 245 17.61 14.58 -24.91
N GLY A 246 17.43 13.58 -24.05
CA GLY A 246 17.38 12.16 -24.41
C GLY A 246 15.94 11.62 -24.47
N GLN A 247 15.80 10.29 -24.43
CA GLN A 247 14.50 9.62 -24.37
C GLN A 247 14.42 8.63 -23.21
N ASN A 248 13.28 8.59 -22.54
CA ASN A 248 12.91 7.53 -21.61
C ASN A 248 12.15 6.43 -22.36
N SER A 249 12.33 5.20 -21.93
CA SER A 249 11.44 4.10 -22.30
C SER A 249 10.20 4.14 -21.43
N VAL A 250 9.06 3.72 -21.98
CA VAL A 250 7.78 3.67 -21.26
C VAL A 250 7.23 2.25 -21.29
N ILE A 251 6.82 1.75 -20.13
CA ILE A 251 6.11 0.48 -19.95
C ILE A 251 4.75 0.75 -19.34
N GLU A 252 3.73 0.08 -19.88
CA GLU A 252 2.37 0.09 -19.36
C GLU A 252 2.08 -1.26 -18.72
N ILE A 253 1.65 -1.23 -17.46
CA ILE A 253 1.19 -2.40 -16.71
C ILE A 253 -0.34 -2.29 -16.62
N PRO A 254 -1.08 -3.27 -17.17
CA PRO A 254 -2.55 -3.22 -17.26
C PRO A 254 -3.23 -3.40 -15.91
#